data_AF-A0A8S9XND6-F1
#
_entry.id   AF-A0A8S9XND6-F1
#
_cell.length_a   1.000
_cell.length_b   1.000
_cell.length_c   1.000
_cell.angle_alpha   90.00
_cell.angle_beta   90.00
_cell.angle_gamma   90.00
#
_symmetry.space_group_name_H-M   'P 1'
#
loop_
_entity.id
_entity.type
_entity.pdbx_description
1 polymer ?
#
loop_
_entity_poly.entity_id
_entity_poly.type
_entity_poly.pdbx_seq_one_letter_code
_entity_poly.pdbx_strand_id
1 'polypeptide(L)' 'MVIFLSVTVKKARYVGDNWKPIGEEQRPGQKGIQFNTYVTLKLQNVKSTTVTVKGPNPTWNQDFLL' A
#
# COMPACT_ATOMS: atom_id res chain seq x y z
N MET A 1 20.42 19.35 17.46
CA MET A 1 19.46 18.36 17.97
C MET A 1 19.07 17.47 16.80
N VAL A 2 19.56 16.23 16.77
CA VAL A 2 19.20 15.26 15.72
C VAL A 2 17.91 14.60 16.19
N ILE A 3 16.82 14.78 15.42
CA ILE A 3 15.54 14.10 15.69
C ILE A 3 15.56 12.85 14.82
N PHE A 4 15.50 11.68 15.44
CA PHE A 4 15.26 10.42 14.75
C PHE A 4 13.75 10.15 14.78
N LEU A 5 13.12 10.06 13.61
CA LEU A 5 11.72 9.68 13.50
C LEU A 5 11.64 8.21 13.08
N SER A 6 11.09 7.36 13.97
CA SER A 6 10.76 5.99 13.62
C SER A 6 9.33 5.92 13.08
N VAL A 7 9.15 5.35 11.90
CA VAL A 7 7.85 5.17 11.25
C VAL A 7 7.69 3.72 10.80
N THR A 8 6.62 3.06 11.26
CA THR A 8 6.25 1.72 10.81
C THR A 8 5.07 1.79 9.83
N VAL A 9 5.27 1.31 8.60
CA VAL A 9 4.22 1.16 7.60
C VAL A 9 3.71 -0.30 7.63
N LYS A 10 2.49 -0.50 8.15
CA LYS A 10 1.92 -1.85 8.33
C LYS A 10 1.13 -2.34 7.12
N LYS A 11 0.01 -1.69 6.80
CA LYS A 11 -0.94 -2.13 5.76
C LYS A 11 -1.79 -0.96 5.26
N ALA A 12 -2.43 -1.14 4.11
CA ALA A 12 -3.47 -0.26 3.63
C ALA A 12 -4.67 -1.06 3.13
N ARG A 13 -5.80 -0.39 2.96
CA ARG A 13 -7.00 -0.94 2.33
C ARG A 13 -7.56 0.11 1.38
N TYR A 14 -7.70 -0.26 0.11
CA TYR A 14 -8.45 0.52 -0.85
C TYR A 14 -9.93 0.42 -0.51
N VAL A 15 -10.55 1.58 -0.29
CA VAL A 15 -11.98 1.73 -0.04
C VAL A 15 -12.52 2.62 -1.16
N GLY A 16 -12.92 2.00 -2.26
CA GLY A 16 -13.56 2.68 -3.39
C GLY A 16 -14.80 1.91 -3.82
N ASP A 17 -15.82 2.63 -4.29
CA ASP A 17 -17.17 2.10 -4.57
C ASP A 17 -17.21 0.98 -5.62
N ASN A 18 -16.10 0.76 -6.33
CA ASN A 18 -15.97 -0.24 -7.38
C ASN A 18 -15.20 -1.51 -6.94
N TRP A 19 -14.74 -1.61 -5.69
CA TRP A 19 -14.03 -2.80 -5.21
C TRP A 19 -15.00 -3.83 -4.63
N LYS A 20 -15.28 -4.89 -5.41
CA LYS A 20 -15.95 -6.10 -4.94
C LYS A 20 -14.96 -7.27 -4.83
N PRO A 21 -14.98 -8.04 -3.71
CA PRO A 21 -14.16 -9.23 -3.56
C PRO A 21 -14.52 -10.28 -4.62
N ILE A 22 -13.50 -11.02 -5.07
CA ILE A 22 -13.66 -12.14 -5.99
C ILE A 22 -14.49 -13.22 -5.27
N GLY A 23 -15.77 -13.36 -5.63
CA GLY A 23 -16.70 -14.30 -4.98
C GLY A 23 -18.17 -13.93 -5.12
N GLU A 24 -18.48 -12.65 -5.40
CA GLU A 24 -19.81 -12.21 -5.82
C GLU A 24 -19.83 -12.20 -7.36
N GLU A 25 -20.47 -13.22 -7.95
CA GLU A 25 -20.56 -13.57 -9.39
C GLU A 25 -19.73 -12.70 -10.37
N GLN A 26 -18.48 -13.10 -10.57
CA GLN A 26 -17.62 -12.54 -11.61
C GLN A 26 -17.88 -13.25 -12.94
N ARG A 27 -18.30 -12.47 -13.94
CA ARG A 27 -18.42 -12.94 -15.33
C ARG A 27 -17.07 -13.46 -15.84
N PRO A 28 -17.02 -14.53 -16.65
CA PRO A 28 -15.76 -15.07 -17.15
C PRO A 28 -15.04 -14.01 -17.99
N GLY A 29 -13.84 -13.60 -17.55
CA GLY A 29 -13.01 -12.58 -18.22
C GLY A 29 -12.70 -11.33 -17.39
N GLN A 30 -13.31 -11.15 -16.21
CA GLN A 30 -13.05 -9.98 -15.38
C GLN A 30 -11.81 -10.22 -14.48
N LYS A 31 -10.63 -9.85 -14.98
CA LYS A 31 -9.43 -9.68 -14.15
C LYS A 31 -9.79 -8.65 -13.08
N GLY A 32 -10.00 -9.07 -11.83
CA GLY A 32 -10.21 -8.15 -10.71
C GLY A 32 -9.13 -7.06 -10.76
N ILE A 33 -9.50 -5.80 -10.49
CA ILE A 33 -8.62 -4.64 -10.72
C ILE A 33 -7.28 -4.88 -10.01
N GLN A 34 -6.22 -5.14 -10.78
CA GLN A 34 -4.86 -5.33 -10.26
C GLN A 34 -4.10 -4.02 -10.40
N PHE A 35 -4.08 -3.24 -9.32
CA PHE A 35 -3.19 -2.09 -9.21
C PHE A 35 -1.97 -2.42 -8.34
N ASN A 36 -0.89 -1.70 -8.58
CA ASN A 36 0.32 -1.74 -7.78
C ASN A 36 0.20 -0.68 -6.68
N THR A 37 0.46 -1.04 -5.44
CA THR A 37 0.42 -0.13 -4.30
C THR A 37 1.79 -0.05 -3.64
N TYR A 38 2.21 1.15 -3.29
CA TYR A 38 3.41 1.43 -2.51
C TYR A 38 3.18 2.68 -1.66
N VAL A 39 3.99 2.86 -0.62
CA VAL A 39 4.00 4.05 0.23
C VAL A 39 5.34 4.73 0.10
N THR A 40 5.33 6.05 -0.03
CA THR A 40 6.53 6.88 0.01
C THR A 40 6.45 7.81 1.22
N LEU A 41 7.45 7.73 2.09
CA LEU A 41 7.65 8.64 3.22
C LEU A 41 8.65 9.72 2.82
N LYS A 42 8.37 10.98 3.15
CA LYS A 42 9.27 12.11 2.90
C LYS A 42 9.39 12.94 4.17
N LEU A 43 10.61 13.06 4.70
CA LEU A 43 10.94 13.95 5.80
C LEU A 43 12.01 14.92 5.32
N GLN A 44 11.66 16.21 5.22
CA GLN A 44 12.53 17.25 4.67
C GLN A 44 13.12 16.83 3.30
N ASN A 45 14.42 16.48 3.28
CA ASN A 45 15.19 16.10 2.10
C ASN A 45 15.38 14.58 1.94
N VAL A 46 14.89 13.78 2.89
CA VAL A 46 14.96 12.31 2.86
C VAL A 46 13.66 11.75 2.30
N LYS A 47 13.78 10.77 1.39
CA LYS A 47 12.65 10.02 0.82
C LYS A 47 12.92 8.52 0.91
N SER A 48 11.94 7.77 1.41
CA SER A 48 11.97 6.31 1.47
C SER A 48 10.69 5.73 0.90
N THR A 49 10.79 4.61 0.18
CA THR A 49 9.64 3.98 -0.50
C THR A 49 9.58 2.52 -0.14
N THR A 50 8.39 2.01 0.15
CA THR A 50 8.16 0.57 0.40
C THR A 50 8.28 -0.23 -0.88
N VAL A 51 8.45 -1.54 -0.75
CA VAL A 51 8.26 -2.45 -1.90
C VAL A 51 6.85 -2.31 -2.47
N THR A 52 6.70 -2.56 -3.77
CA THR A 52 5.40 -2.53 -4.43
C THR A 52 4.65 -3.84 -4.14
N VAL A 53 3.39 -3.72 -3.70
CA VAL A 53 2.50 -4.85 -3.43
C VAL A 53 1.26 -4.73 -4.32
N LYS A 54 0.86 -5.84 -4.95
CA LYS A 54 -0.31 -5.87 -5.83
C LYS A 54 -1.60 -5.98 -5.04
N GLY A 55 -2.63 -5.31 -5.55
CA GLY A 55 -4.00 -5.43 -5.09
C GLY A 55 -4.38 -4.42 -4.00
N PRO A 56 -5.63 -4.53 -3.52
CA PRO A 56 -6.31 -3.50 -2.72
C PRO A 56 -6.07 -3.59 -1.22
N ASN A 57 -5.54 -4.70 -0.71
CA ASN A 57 -5.23 -4.87 0.71
C ASN A 57 -3.73 -5.13 0.90
N PRO A 58 -2.84 -4.20 0.52
CA PRO A 58 -1.41 -4.39 0.64
C PRO A 58 -0.96 -4.41 2.11
N THR A 59 0.07 -5.19 2.39
CA THR A 59 0.72 -5.31 3.71
C THR A 59 2.24 -5.27 3.51
N TRP A 60 2.94 -4.48 4.33
CA TRP A 60 4.38 -4.26 4.23
C TRP A 60 5.12 -4.62 5.52
N ASN A 61 4.58 -4.23 6.69
CA ASN A 61 5.27 -4.35 7.99
C ASN A 61 6.73 -3.88 7.92
N GLN A 62 6.94 -2.69 7.36
CA GLN A 62 8.27 -2.13 7.11
C GLN A 62 8.53 -0.94 8.03
N ASP A 63 9.67 -0.98 8.71
CA ASP A 63 10.15 0.11 9.55
C ASP A 63 11.10 1.03 8.77
N PHE A 64 10.95 2.34 9.02
CA PHE A 64 11.82 3.38 8.50
C PHE A 64 12.35 4.21 9.66
N LEU A 65 13.64 4.53 9.61
CA LEU A 65 14.28 5.52 10.47
C LEU A 65 14.60 6.72 9.57
N LEU A 66 13.91 7.83 9.81
CA LEU A 66 13.97 9.06 9.01
C LEU A 66 14.60 10.21 9.80
#